data_AF-A4GW12-F1
#
_entry.id   AF-A4GW12-F1
#
_cell.length_a   1.000
_cell.length_b   1.000
_cell.length_c   1.000
_cell.angle_alpha   90.00
_cell.angle_beta   90.00
_cell.angle_gamma   90.00
#
_symmetry.space_group_name_H-M   'P 1'
#
loop_
_entity.id
_entity.type
_entity.pdbx_description
1 polymer ?
#
loop_
_entity_poly.entity_id
_entity_poly.type
_entity_poly.pdbx_seq_one_letter_code
_entity_poly.pdbx_strand_id
1 'polypeptide(L)' 'NLPEKADRDQYELLCLNNTRAPVDAFKECHLAQVPSHAVVARSVDGKEDLIWKLLSKAQ' A
#
# COMPACT_ATOMS: atom_id res chain seq x y z
N ASN A 1 8.89 -1.84 10.33
CA ASN A 1 8.67 -3.26 9.99
C ASN A 1 9.18 -4.10 11.13
N LEU A 2 8.34 -4.94 11.72
CA LEU A 2 8.74 -5.87 12.78
C LEU A 2 9.53 -7.01 12.10
N PRO A 3 10.87 -7.06 12.28
CA PRO A 3 11.72 -7.97 11.51
C PRO A 3 11.56 -9.42 11.98
N GLU A 4 11.31 -9.62 13.27
CA GLU A 4 11.14 -10.94 13.88
C GLU A 4 9.68 -11.38 13.84
N LYS A 5 9.46 -12.68 13.56
CA LYS A 5 8.13 -13.27 13.58
C LYS A 5 7.50 -13.19 14.97
N ALA A 6 8.28 -13.43 16.02
CA ALA A 6 7.82 -13.37 17.41
C ALA A 6 7.30 -11.98 17.82
N ASP A 7 7.81 -10.92 17.19
CA ASP A 7 7.32 -9.57 17.41
C ASP A 7 5.99 -9.33 16.68
N ARG A 8 5.83 -9.87 15.47
CA ARG A 8 4.59 -9.80 14.69
C ARG A 8 3.43 -10.55 15.33
N ASP A 9 3.71 -11.68 15.98
CA ASP A 9 2.71 -12.53 16.65
C ASP A 9 2.10 -11.84 17.90
N GLN A 10 2.67 -10.73 18.38
CA GLN A 10 2.11 -9.93 19.48
C GLN A 10 1.02 -8.95 19.04
N TYR A 11 0.76 -8.84 17.72
CA TYR A 11 -0.20 -7.89 17.15
C TYR A 11 -1.31 -8.61 16.37
N GLU A 12 -2.47 -7.97 16.31
CA GLU A 12 -3.65 -8.47 15.61
C GLU A 12 -4.28 -7.35 14.76
N LEU A 13 -4.95 -7.76 13.68
CA LEU A 13 -5.79 -6.90 12.86
C LEU A 13 -7.21 -6.87 13.41
N LEU A 14 -7.88 -5.71 13.29
CA LEU A 14 -9.30 -5.56 13.54
C LEU A 14 -10.06 -5.72 12.23
N CYS A 15 -10.97 -6.68 12.19
CA CYS A 15 -11.77 -6.98 11.01
C CYS A 15 -13.12 -6.25 11.03
N LEU A 16 -13.69 -5.99 9.85
CA LEU A 16 -14.97 -5.29 9.73
C LEU A 16 -16.17 -6.02 10.36
N ASN A 17 -16.06 -7.35 10.50
CA ASN A 17 -17.05 -8.22 11.15
C ASN A 17 -16.88 -8.29 12.69
N ASN A 18 -16.14 -7.36 13.29
CA ASN A 18 -15.81 -7.31 14.73
C ASN A 18 -15.00 -8.52 15.25
N THR A 19 -14.36 -9.31 14.39
CA THR A 19 -13.38 -10.32 14.80
C THR A 19 -11.95 -9.78 14.76
N ARG A 20 -11.00 -10.57 15.26
CA ARG A 20 -9.56 -10.30 15.14
C ARG A 20 -8.87 -11.37 14.32
N ALA A 21 -7.78 -11.00 13.66
CA ALA A 21 -6.99 -11.92 12.83
C ALA A 21 -5.47 -11.65 12.96
N PRO A 22 -4.60 -12.64 12.70
CA PRO A 22 -3.15 -12.43 12.64
C PRO A 22 -2.76 -11.39 11.56
N VAL A 23 -1.62 -10.72 11.75
CA VAL A 23 -1.14 -9.66 10.83
C VAL A 23 -0.91 -10.12 9.39
N ASP A 24 -0.65 -11.41 9.17
CA ASP A 24 -0.41 -11.96 7.84
C ASP A 24 -1.72 -12.23 7.06
N ALA A 25 -2.90 -12.17 7.71
CA ALA A 25 -4.22 -12.39 7.11
C ALA A 25 -4.88 -11.09 6.57
N PHE A 26 -4.07 -10.12 6.16
CA PHE A 26 -4.54 -8.79 5.72
C PHE A 26 -5.39 -8.83 4.45
N LYS A 27 -5.26 -9.87 3.61
CA LYS A 27 -6.06 -9.98 2.37
C LYS A 27 -7.54 -10.26 2.68
N GLU A 28 -7.80 -10.98 3.75
CA GLU A 28 -9.12 -11.39 4.22
C GLU A 28 -9.66 -10.46 5.30
N CYS A 29 -8.77 -9.83 6.09
CA CYS A 29 -9.10 -8.90 7.16
C CYS A 29 -8.38 -7.56 6.96
N HIS A 30 -9.06 -6.61 6.31
CA HIS A 30 -8.62 -5.24 6.10
C HIS A 30 -9.81 -4.28 6.18
N LEU A 31 -9.52 -2.99 6.39
CA LEU A 31 -10.56 -1.96 6.43
C LEU A 31 -11.05 -1.56 5.05
N ALA A 32 -10.13 -1.43 4.09
CA ALA A 32 -10.41 -1.11 2.70
C ALA A 32 -9.20 -1.44 1.82
N GLN A 33 -9.43 -1.53 0.51
CA GLN A 33 -8.38 -1.45 -0.48
C GLN A 33 -8.18 0.01 -0.88
N VAL A 34 -6.94 0.47 -0.89
CA VAL A 34 -6.59 1.85 -1.24
C VAL A 34 -5.90 1.89 -2.61
N PRO A 35 -6.12 2.94 -3.42
CA PRO A 35 -5.36 3.15 -4.64
C PRO A 35 -3.86 3.22 -4.36
N SER A 36 -3.03 2.76 -5.30
CA SER A 36 -1.58 2.96 -5.21
C SER A 36 -1.24 4.46 -5.20
N HIS A 37 -0.10 4.81 -4.59
CA HIS A 37 0.44 6.15 -4.69
C HIS A 37 0.68 6.53 -6.15
N ALA A 38 0.42 7.79 -6.51
CA ALA A 38 0.55 8.29 -7.87
C ALA A 38 1.53 9.47 -7.94
N VAL A 39 2.21 9.60 -9.07
CA VAL A 39 3.00 10.80 -9.41
C VAL A 39 2.05 11.85 -9.96
N VAL A 40 2.13 13.07 -9.44
CA VAL A 40 1.32 14.21 -9.90
C VAL A 40 2.17 15.19 -10.69
N ALA A 41 1.59 15.77 -11.74
CA ALA A 41 2.20 16.79 -12.57
C ALA A 41 1.35 18.07 -12.54
N ARG A 42 1.92 19.20 -12.97
CA ARG A 42 1.15 20.45 -13.12
C ARG A 42 0.05 20.26 -14.15
N SER A 43 -1.08 20.94 -13.96
CA SER A 43 -2.23 20.86 -14.88
C SER A 43 -2.00 21.52 -16.24
N VAL A 44 -1.08 22.51 -16.31
CA VAL A 44 -0.68 23.17 -17.54
C VAL A 44 0.84 23.04 -17.68
N ASP A 45 1.30 22.58 -18.84
CA ASP A 45 2.72 22.27 -19.12
C ASP A 45 3.33 21.35 -18.03
N GLY A 46 2.62 20.24 -17.76
CA GLY A 46 2.97 19.24 -16.75
C GLY A 46 4.10 18.29 -17.17
N LYS A 47 4.32 18.13 -18.48
CA LYS A 47 5.31 17.22 -19.08
C LYS A 47 5.12 15.77 -18.64
N GLU A 48 3.87 15.37 -18.40
CA GLU A 48 3.45 14.04 -17.99
C GLU A 48 3.96 12.94 -18.94
N ASP A 49 4.00 13.19 -20.25
CA ASP A 49 4.55 12.26 -21.24
C ASP A 49 6.05 12.00 -21.02
N LEU A 50 6.80 13.05 -20.67
CA LEU A 50 8.24 12.94 -20.38
C LEU A 50 8.48 12.26 -19.03
N ILE A 51 7.64 12.57 -18.03
CA ILE A 51 7.66 11.90 -16.73
C ILE A 51 7.43 10.39 -16.91
N TRP A 52 6.41 10.01 -17.68
CA TRP A 52 6.12 8.60 -17.96
C TRP A 52 7.24 7.92 -18.75
N LYS A 53 7.77 8.57 -19.79
CA LYS A 53 8.91 8.05 -20.57
C LYS A 53 10.15 7.83 -19.72
N LEU A 54 10.41 8.70 -18.74
CA LEU A 54 11.51 8.53 -17.81
C LEU A 54 11.27 7.34 -16.87
N LEU A 55 10.11 7.28 -16.21
CA LEU A 55 9.79 6.25 -15.23
C LEU A 55 9.73 4.85 -15.86
N SER A 56 9.16 4.73 -17.06
CA SER A 56 9.10 3.45 -17.79
C SER A 56 10.47 2.91 -18.19
N LYS A 57 11.51 3.75 -18.27
CA LYS A 57 12.90 3.32 -18.50
C LYS A 57 13.65 3.01 -17.20
N ALA A 58 13.27 3.64 -16.09
CA ALA A 58 13.98 3.54 -14.82
C ALA A 58 13.52 2.37 -13.93
N GLN A 59 12.36 1.79 -14.22
CA GLN A 59 11.80 0.62 -13.52
C GLN A 59 12.64 -0.63 -13.77
#